data_AF-A0A4Q3W8D2-F1
#
_entry.id   AF-A0A4Q3W8D2-F1
#
_cell.length_a   1.000
_cell.length_b   1.000
_cell.length_c   1.000
_cell.angle_alpha   90.00
_cell.angle_beta   90.00
_cell.angle_gamma   90.00
#
_symmetry.space_group_name_H-M   'P 1'
#
loop_
_entity.id
_entity.type
_entity.pdbx_description
1 polymer ?
#
loop_
_entity_poly.entity_id
_entity_poly.type
_entity_poly.pdbx_seq_one_letter_code
_entity_poly.pdbx_strand_id
1 'polypeptide(L)' 'MKLTEARQHFISSWGAFGTHWGINRTMAQIHALLLISPDPLTQDDMMEELNISRGNVNMNIRELLSWNLI' A
#
# COMPACT_ATOMS: atom_id res chain seq x y z
N MET A 1 20.20 7.64 3.31
CA MET A 1 18.77 8.00 3.42
C MET A 1 18.34 7.82 4.86
N LYS A 2 17.44 8.68 5.34
CA LYS A 2 16.75 8.43 6.62
C LYS A 2 15.72 7.31 6.42
N LEU A 3 15.39 6.58 7.48
CA LEU A 3 14.46 5.43 7.40
C LEU A 3 13.12 5.80 6.77
N THR A 4 12.56 6.96 7.14
CA THR A 4 11.29 7.48 6.60
C THR A 4 11.35 7.69 5.09
N GLU A 5 12.45 8.24 4.58
CA GLU A 5 12.64 8.45 3.14
C GLU A 5 12.75 7.11 2.39
N ALA A 6 13.46 6.14 2.98
CA ALA A 6 13.59 4.81 2.40
C ALA A 6 12.24 4.08 2.34
N ARG A 7 11.41 4.23 3.38
CA ARG A 7 10.05 3.70 3.45
C ARG A 7 9.19 4.26 2.32
N GLN A 8 9.18 5.58 2.15
CA GLN A 8 8.37 6.24 1.13
C GLN A 8 8.86 5.94 -0.28
N HIS A 9 10.18 5.87 -0.48
CA HIS A 9 10.78 5.46 -1.74
C HIS A 9 10.38 4.02 -2.10
N PHE A 10 10.46 3.09 -1.14
CA PHE A 10 10.03 1.70 -1.35
C PHE A 10 8.57 1.60 -1.76
N ILE A 11 7.65 2.25 -1.03
CA ILE A 11 6.22 2.24 -1.33
C ILE A 11 5.96 2.80 -2.75
N SER A 12 6.62 3.91 -3.10
CA SER A 12 6.50 4.52 -4.44
C SER A 12 7.02 3.61 -5.55
N SER A 13 8.21 3.03 -5.38
CA SER A 13 8.81 2.11 -6.35
C SER A 13 7.99 0.84 -6.52
N TRP A 14 7.50 0.25 -5.43
CA TRP A 14 6.66 -0.94 -5.49
C TRP A 14 5.32 -0.65 -6.18
N GLY A 15 4.71 0.50 -5.89
CA GLY A 15 3.52 0.99 -6.59
C GLY A 15 3.74 1.12 -8.10
N ALA A 16 4.86 1.68 -8.51
CA ALA A 16 5.23 1.79 -9.93
C ALA A 16 5.56 0.42 -10.56
N PHE A 17 6.14 -0.51 -9.80
CA PHE A 17 6.45 -1.84 -10.31
C PHE A 17 5.18 -2.66 -10.55
N GLY A 18 4.21 -2.59 -9.63
CA GLY A 18 2.93 -3.29 -9.74
C GLY A 18 2.18 -3.04 -11.05
N THR A 19 2.27 -1.82 -11.60
CA THR A 19 1.60 -1.49 -12.87
C THR A 19 2.16 -2.27 -14.07
N HIS A 20 3.40 -2.76 -14.01
CA HIS A 20 3.98 -3.60 -15.07
C HIS A 20 3.34 -4.98 -15.14
N TRP A 21 2.68 -5.43 -14.07
CA TRP A 21 1.90 -6.67 -14.02
C TRP A 21 0.39 -6.44 -14.15
N GLY A 22 -0.03 -5.23 -14.49
CA GLY A 22 -1.45 -4.87 -14.58
C GLY A 22 -2.15 -4.69 -13.24
N ILE A 23 -1.39 -4.55 -12.14
CA ILE A 23 -1.95 -4.31 -10.80
C ILE A 23 -2.18 -2.81 -10.60
N ASN A 24 -3.29 -2.46 -9.94
CA ASN A 24 -3.58 -1.07 -9.56
C ASN A 24 -2.44 -0.50 -8.70
N ARG A 25 -1.97 0.70 -9.03
CA ARG A 25 -0.87 1.37 -8.30
C ARG A 25 -1.15 1.50 -6.80
N THR A 26 -2.36 1.88 -6.43
CA THR A 26 -2.77 2.05 -5.03
C THR A 26 -2.84 0.71 -4.31
N MET A 27 -3.33 -0.35 -4.96
CA MET A 27 -3.30 -1.71 -4.42
C MET A 27 -1.88 -2.14 -4.06
N ALA A 28 -0.94 -1.93 -4.99
CA ALA A 28 0.47 -2.23 -4.77
C ALA A 28 1.06 -1.36 -3.65
N GLN A 29 0.74 -0.07 -3.56
CA GLN A 29 1.20 0.80 -2.49
C GLN A 29 0.68 0.39 -1.10
N ILE A 30 -0.60 -0.01 -0.99
CA ILE A 30 -1.17 -0.53 0.25
C ILE A 30 -0.46 -1.82 0.66
N HIS A 31 -0.25 -2.74 -0.29
CA HIS A 31 0.50 -3.96 -0.02
C HIS A 31 1.94 -3.67 0.44
N ALA A 32 2.63 -2.72 -0.21
CA ALA A 32 3.97 -2.30 0.18
C ALA A 32 4.02 -1.71 1.60
N LEU A 33 3.04 -0.89 1.95
CA LEU A 33 2.91 -0.32 3.29
C LEU A 33 2.72 -1.43 4.33
N LEU A 34 1.80 -2.37 4.09
CA LEU A 34 1.54 -3.47 5.02
C LEU A 34 2.75 -4.40 5.17
N LEU A 35 3.45 -4.69 4.07
CA LEU A 35 4.64 -5.56 4.05
C LEU A 35 5.79 -5.05 4.96
N ILE A 36 5.91 -3.73 5.11
CA ILE A 36 7.00 -3.11 5.89
C ILE A 36 6.51 -2.53 7.23
N SER A 37 5.24 -2.71 7.56
CA SER A 37 4.67 -2.23 8.82
C SER A 37 4.92 -3.25 9.93
N PRO A 38 5.57 -2.86 11.04
CA PRO A 38 5.86 -3.78 12.13
C PRO A 38 4.60 -4.17 12.91
N ASP A 39 3.61 -3.28 12.94
CA ASP A 39 2.35 -3.43 13.64
C ASP A 39 1.17 -3.41 12.66
N PRO A 40 0.04 -4.06 12.99
CA PRO A 40 -1.17 -3.99 12.17
C PRO A 40 -1.64 -2.55 11.99
N LEU A 41 -2.07 -2.20 10.78
CA LEU A 41 -2.61 -0.89 10.45
C LEU A 41 -4.13 -0.93 10.32
N THR A 42 -4.77 0.13 10.80
CA THR A 42 -6.20 0.39 10.55
C THR A 42 -6.40 1.04 9.19
N GLN A 43 -7.67 1.13 8.78
CA GLN A 43 -8.03 1.85 7.57
C GLN A 43 -7.66 3.34 7.62
N ASP A 44 -7.74 3.96 8.80
CA ASP A 44 -7.43 5.38 8.97
C ASP A 44 -5.93 5.62 8.89
N ASP A 45 -5.10 4.72 9.43
CA ASP A 45 -3.64 4.79 9.31
C ASP A 45 -3.20 4.71 7.85
N MET A 46 -3.81 3.80 7.06
CA MET A 46 -3.51 3.67 5.64
C MET A 46 -3.92 4.90 4.82
N MET A 47 -5.03 5.55 5.19
CA MET A 47 -5.45 6.80 4.55
C MET A 47 -4.44 7.91 4.80
N GLU A 48 -3.95 8.02 6.03
CA GLU A 48 -2.97 9.03 6.43
C GLU A 48 -1.60 8.79 5.76
N GLU A 49 -1.07 7.57 5.86
CA GLU A 49 0.26 7.22 5.34
C GLU A 49 0.35 7.31 3.80
N LEU A 50 -0.73 7.01 3.09
CA LEU A 50 -0.75 7.02 1.61
C LEU A 50 -1.47 8.21 0.99
N ASN A 51 -2.10 9.07 1.80
CA ASN A 51 -2.92 10.20 1.35
C ASN A 51 -3.99 9.78 0.31
N ILE A 52 -4.78 8.76 0.65
CA ILE A 52 -5.86 8.21 -0.19
C ILE A 52 -7.18 8.17 0.56
N SER A 53 -8.30 8.17 -0.18
CA SER A 53 -9.63 8.20 0.43
C SER A 53 -10.00 6.88 1.10
N ARG A 54 -10.92 6.94 2.08
CA ARG A 54 -11.48 5.76 2.74
C ARG A 54 -12.02 4.72 1.75
N GLY A 55 -12.78 5.18 0.74
CA GLY A 55 -13.33 4.30 -0.29
C GLY A 55 -12.24 3.61 -1.12
N ASN A 56 -11.16 4.32 -1.43
CA ASN A 56 -10.02 3.78 -2.16
C ASN A 56 -9.31 2.69 -1.33
N VAL A 57 -9.06 2.93 -0.03
CA VAL A 57 -8.50 1.89 0.86
C VAL A 57 -9.40 0.66 0.93
N ASN A 58 -10.72 0.84 1.11
CA ASN A 58 -11.64 -0.29 1.26
C ASN A 58 -11.68 -1.18 0.00
N MET A 59 -11.73 -0.56 -1.19
CA MET A 59 -11.72 -1.27 -2.46
C MET A 59 -10.46 -2.12 -2.60
N ASN A 60 -9.29 -1.52 -2.41
CA ASN A 60 -8.00 -2.21 -2.62
C ASN A 60 -7.69 -3.26 -1.55
N ILE A 61 -8.10 -3.06 -0.29
CA ILE A 61 -7.95 -4.07 0.76
C ILE A 61 -8.80 -5.30 0.45
N ARG A 62 -10.04 -5.13 -0.04
CA ARG A 62 -10.88 -6.25 -0.47
C ARG A 62 -10.24 -7.01 -1.63
N GLU A 63 -9.67 -6.30 -2.60
CA GLU A 63 -8.95 -6.93 -3.71
C GLU A 63 -7.73 -7.72 -3.22
N LEU A 64 -6.90 -7.14 -2.36
CA LEU A 64 -5.73 -7.82 -1.77
C LEU A 64 -6.11 -9.09 -1.02
N LEU A 65 -7.17 -9.04 -0.20
CA LEU A 65 -7.72 -10.22 0.49
C LEU A 65 -8.22 -11.27 -0.50
N SER A 66 -8.95 -10.87 -1.55
CA SER A 66 -9.44 -11.81 -2.57
C SER A 66 -8.32 -12.51 -3.35
N TRP A 67 -7.15 -11.88 -3.44
CA TRP A 67 -5.95 -12.44 -4.05
C TRP A 67 -5.09 -13.22 -3.04
N ASN A 68 -5.48 -13.28 -1.76
CA ASN A 68 -4.71 -13.84 -0.65
C ASN A 68 -3.28 -13.25 -0.55
N LEU A 69 -3.15 -11.94 -0.79
CA LEU A 69 -1.88 -11.22 -0.67
C LEU A 69 -1.69 -10.57 0.70
N ILE A 70 -2.76 -10.48 1.50
CA ILE A 70 -2.77 -10.06 2.91
C ILE A 70 -3.76 -10.91 3.71
#